data_AF-A0A922Z170-F1
#
_entry.id   AF-A0A922Z170-F1
#
_cell.length_a   1.000
_cell.length_b   1.000
_cell.length_c   1.000
_cell.angle_alpha   90.00
_cell.angle_beta   90.00
_cell.angle_gamma   90.00
#
_symmetry.space_group_name_H-M   'P 1'
#
loop_
_entity.id
_entity.type
_entity.pdbx_description
1 polymer ?
#
loop_
_entity_poly.entity_id
_entity_poly.type
_entity_poly.pdbx_seq_one_letter_code
_entity_poly.pdbx_strand_id
1 'polypeptide(L)'
;IAKVREAGIAVVSLPMCNMYLQDRTPGRTPRWRGVTALHELKAAGVPVMIASDNTRDPFYAYGDLDLIEVLREGTRILQLDHAGTDWANAVARTPASLMGLDGKGVLSPGGPADLILTRARDWTEFFARPQADRTVLVAGRAIDTTLPDHRELDHLMGGRS
;
A
#
# COMPACT_ATOMS: atom_id res chain seq x y z
N ILE A 1 15.45 17.18 0.39
CA ILE A 1 16.00 15.83 0.67
C ILE A 1 17.05 15.86 1.78
N ALA A 2 18.19 16.56 1.63
CA ALA A 2 19.25 16.60 2.67
C ALA A 2 18.72 16.97 4.07
N LYS A 3 17.93 18.04 4.18
CA LYS A 3 17.28 18.43 5.45
C LYS A 3 16.32 17.39 6.04
N VAL A 4 15.61 16.64 5.18
CA VAL A 4 14.68 15.57 5.62
C VAL A 4 15.49 14.43 6.22
N ARG A 5 16.58 14.04 5.56
CA ARG A 5 17.51 13.02 6.04
C ARG A 5 18.17 13.44 7.35
N GLU A 6 18.70 14.66 7.42
CA GLU A 6 19.33 15.21 8.63
C GLU A 6 18.36 15.25 9.82
N ALA A 7 17.09 15.58 9.56
CA ALA A 7 16.05 15.58 10.58
C ALA A 7 15.58 14.16 11.00
N GLY A 8 16.01 13.10 10.31
CA GLY A 8 15.57 11.73 10.59
C GLY A 8 14.09 11.47 10.30
N ILE A 9 13.46 12.25 9.42
CA ILE A 9 12.03 12.14 9.11
C ILE A 9 11.81 11.12 7.99
N ALA A 10 10.79 10.28 8.15
CA ALA A 10 10.31 9.39 7.11
C ALA A 10 9.25 10.06 6.22
N VAL A 11 9.10 9.58 4.98
CA VAL A 11 8.12 10.11 4.03
C VAL A 11 7.15 9.02 3.58
N VAL A 12 5.85 9.32 3.64
CA VAL A 12 4.77 8.50 3.07
C VAL A 12 4.26 9.17 1.80
N SER A 13 4.15 8.44 0.69
CA SER A 13 3.34 8.84 -0.48
C SER A 13 2.02 8.07 -0.48
N LEU A 14 0.97 8.62 -1.08
CA LEU A 14 -0.38 8.04 -1.05
C LEU A 14 -0.86 7.87 -2.49
N PRO A 15 -0.28 6.95 -3.29
CA PRO A 15 -0.26 7.09 -4.75
C PRO A 15 -1.64 7.15 -5.39
N MET A 16 -2.58 6.35 -4.89
CA MET A 16 -3.96 6.32 -5.40
C MET A 16 -4.71 7.62 -5.06
N CYS A 17 -4.66 8.07 -3.80
CA CYS A 17 -5.28 9.32 -3.37
C CYS A 17 -4.61 10.55 -4.01
N ASN A 18 -3.28 10.54 -4.17
CA ASN A 18 -2.56 11.58 -4.90
C ASN A 18 -3.03 11.67 -6.35
N MET A 19 -3.12 10.55 -7.07
CA MET A 19 -3.67 10.52 -8.43
C MET A 19 -5.15 10.96 -8.49
N TYR A 20 -5.93 10.67 -7.44
CA TYR A 20 -7.34 11.02 -7.38
C TYR A 20 -7.61 12.50 -7.10
N LEU A 21 -6.76 13.14 -6.29
CA LEU A 21 -6.97 14.50 -5.78
C LEU A 21 -6.13 15.54 -6.51
N GLN A 22 -4.89 15.21 -6.87
CA GLN A 22 -3.96 16.15 -7.48
C GLN A 22 -4.29 16.35 -8.96
N ASP A 23 -4.05 17.57 -9.46
CA ASP A 23 -4.35 17.99 -10.83
C ASP A 23 -5.83 17.77 -11.25
N ARG A 24 -6.73 17.66 -10.28
CA ARG A 24 -8.16 17.47 -10.50
C ARG A 24 -8.84 18.79 -10.81
N THR A 25 -8.95 19.11 -12.08
CA THR A 25 -9.65 20.31 -12.58
C THR A 25 -10.87 19.91 -13.42
N PRO A 26 -12.03 20.56 -13.26
CA PRO A 26 -13.18 20.34 -14.14
C PRO A 26 -12.83 20.54 -15.62
N GLY A 27 -13.48 19.77 -16.49
CA GLY A 27 -13.37 19.94 -17.95
C GLY A 27 -12.10 19.39 -18.61
N ARG A 28 -11.23 18.68 -17.89
CA ARG A 28 -10.09 17.97 -18.49
C ARG A 28 -9.65 16.74 -17.70
N THR A 29 -8.91 15.85 -18.37
CA THR A 29 -8.19 14.76 -17.71
C THR A 29 -6.95 15.30 -16.96
N PRO A 30 -6.66 14.81 -15.74
CA PRO A 30 -5.39 15.05 -15.06
C PRO A 30 -4.19 14.58 -15.92
N ARG A 31 -3.10 15.33 -15.87
CA ARG A 31 -1.85 15.09 -16.62
C ARG A 31 -0.65 14.90 -15.68
N TRP A 32 -0.71 15.50 -14.49
CA TRP A 32 0.32 15.35 -13.47
C TRP A 32 -0.06 14.25 -12.47
N ARG A 33 0.89 13.38 -12.11
CA ARG A 33 0.64 12.24 -11.20
C ARG A 33 0.46 12.65 -9.73
N GLY A 34 1.01 13.81 -9.32
CA GLY A 34 0.80 14.34 -7.97
C GLY A 34 1.51 13.62 -6.82
N VAL A 35 2.38 12.64 -7.11
CA VAL A 35 3.14 11.88 -6.09
C VAL A 35 4.48 12.55 -5.76
N THR A 36 5.01 12.26 -4.57
CA THR A 36 6.30 12.81 -4.12
C THR A 36 7.51 12.01 -4.66
N ALA A 37 8.71 12.56 -4.52
CA ALA A 37 9.98 12.06 -5.09
C ALA A 37 10.57 10.85 -4.32
N LEU A 38 9.86 9.71 -4.33
CA LEU A 38 10.23 8.54 -3.52
C LEU A 38 11.55 7.89 -3.95
N HIS A 39 11.87 7.84 -5.24
CA HIS A 39 13.14 7.27 -5.72
C HIS A 39 14.33 8.04 -5.16
N GLU A 40 14.28 9.37 -5.25
CA GLU A 40 15.32 10.28 -4.81
C GLU A 40 15.46 10.29 -3.28
N LEU A 41 14.32 10.27 -2.57
CA LEU A 41 14.29 10.17 -1.11
C LEU A 41 14.94 8.86 -0.65
N LYS A 42 14.53 7.72 -1.25
CA LYS A 42 15.09 6.41 -0.93
C LYS A 42 16.59 6.34 -1.24
N ALA A 43 17.01 6.83 -2.41
CA ALA A 43 18.42 6.88 -2.81
C ALA A 43 19.28 7.72 -1.85
N ALA A 44 18.69 8.75 -1.24
CA ALA A 44 19.34 9.56 -0.22
C ALA A 44 19.30 8.95 1.20
N GLY A 45 18.76 7.74 1.36
CA GLY A 45 18.65 7.06 2.65
C GLY A 45 17.52 7.58 3.55
N VAL A 46 16.53 8.30 2.99
CA VAL A 46 15.31 8.66 3.72
C VAL A 46 14.38 7.46 3.73
N PRO A 47 13.84 7.03 4.90
CA PRO A 47 12.84 5.99 4.94
C PRO A 47 11.58 6.41 4.17
N VAL A 48 11.16 5.58 3.22
CA VAL A 48 10.00 5.84 2.38
C VAL A 48 8.95 4.75 2.51
N MET A 49 7.68 5.15 2.44
CA MET A 49 6.53 4.28 2.54
C MET A 49 5.46 4.68 1.53
N ILE A 50 4.54 3.75 1.26
CA ILE A 50 3.29 4.04 0.57
C ILE A 50 2.10 3.52 1.38
N ALA A 51 0.98 4.22 1.33
CA ALA A 51 -0.24 3.84 2.04
C ALA A 51 -1.50 4.21 1.22
N SER A 52 -2.66 3.70 1.64
CA SER A 52 -3.96 3.98 1.00
C SER A 52 -4.50 5.38 1.31
N ASP A 53 -4.17 5.96 2.47
CA ASP A 53 -4.78 7.16 3.03
C ASP A 53 -6.26 6.96 3.41
N ASN A 54 -7.14 7.15 2.44
CA ASN A 54 -8.58 7.18 2.60
C ASN A 54 -9.21 5.87 2.09
N THR A 55 -10.37 5.51 2.62
CA THR A 55 -11.15 4.36 2.12
C THR A 55 -12.62 4.65 2.25
N ARG A 56 -13.30 4.77 1.10
CA ARG A 56 -14.75 5.03 0.98
C ARG A 56 -15.22 6.21 1.82
N ASP A 57 -14.50 7.32 1.75
CA ASP A 57 -14.78 8.54 2.49
C ASP A 57 -15.01 9.75 1.55
N PRO A 58 -15.31 10.95 2.08
CA PRO A 58 -15.58 12.13 1.26
C PRO A 58 -14.43 12.59 0.35
N PHE A 59 -13.18 12.18 0.63
CA PHE A 59 -12.00 12.57 -0.14
C PHE A 59 -11.61 11.51 -1.17
N TYR A 60 -11.85 10.23 -0.87
CA TYR A 60 -11.60 9.12 -1.78
C TYR A 60 -12.71 8.08 -1.64
N ALA A 61 -13.58 8.02 -2.66
CA ALA A 61 -14.79 7.20 -2.63
C ALA A 61 -14.55 5.69 -2.77
N TYR A 62 -13.30 5.25 -2.93
CA TYR A 62 -12.92 3.87 -3.23
C TYR A 62 -11.99 3.30 -2.14
N GLY A 63 -11.51 2.08 -2.33
CA GLY A 63 -10.57 1.40 -1.46
C GLY A 63 -11.21 0.30 -0.62
N ASP A 64 -10.39 -0.68 -0.24
CA ASP A 64 -10.80 -1.85 0.54
C ASP A 64 -9.71 -2.26 1.57
N LEU A 65 -8.90 -1.28 2.00
CA LEU A 65 -7.81 -1.46 2.98
C LEU A 65 -6.76 -2.53 2.59
N ASP A 66 -6.61 -2.83 1.30
CA ASP A 66 -5.68 -3.85 0.81
C ASP A 66 -4.30 -3.28 0.47
N LEU A 67 -3.28 -3.57 1.29
CA LEU A 67 -1.90 -3.12 1.03
C LEU A 67 -1.26 -3.78 -0.20
N ILE A 68 -1.76 -4.94 -0.68
CA ILE A 68 -1.30 -5.51 -1.95
C ILE A 68 -1.80 -4.65 -3.12
N GLU A 69 -3.02 -4.11 -3.04
CA GLU A 69 -3.49 -3.12 -4.02
C GLU A 69 -2.62 -1.86 -3.97
N VAL A 70 -2.38 -1.32 -2.77
CA VAL A 70 -1.52 -0.13 -2.58
C VAL A 70 -0.13 -0.36 -3.21
N LEU A 71 0.49 -1.51 -2.96
CA LEU A 71 1.79 -1.85 -3.53
C LEU A 71 1.72 -2.01 -5.05
N ARG A 72 0.69 -2.71 -5.57
CA ARG A 72 0.56 -2.97 -7.01
C ARG A 72 0.29 -1.69 -7.81
N GLU A 73 -0.66 -0.88 -7.38
CA GLU A 73 -0.98 0.38 -8.07
C GLU A 73 0.10 1.43 -7.82
N GLY A 74 0.63 1.49 -6.59
CA GLY A 74 1.77 2.34 -6.25
C GLY A 74 2.98 2.05 -7.13
N THR A 75 3.29 0.78 -7.38
CA THR A 75 4.37 0.38 -8.30
C THR A 75 4.21 0.96 -9.69
N ARG A 76 3.00 0.97 -10.26
CA ARG A 76 2.77 1.53 -11.61
C ARG A 76 2.80 3.05 -11.63
N ILE A 77 2.21 3.68 -10.61
CA ILE A 77 2.13 5.14 -10.49
C ILE A 77 3.54 5.74 -10.28
N LEU A 78 4.33 5.10 -9.41
CA LEU A 78 5.66 5.54 -9.01
C LEU A 78 6.81 4.89 -9.82
N GLN A 79 6.51 3.92 -10.69
CA GLN A 79 7.49 3.17 -11.50
C GLN A 79 8.53 2.43 -10.65
N LEU A 80 8.06 1.56 -9.75
CA LEU A 80 8.91 0.85 -8.79
C LEU A 80 9.42 -0.52 -9.29
N ASP A 81 8.76 -1.10 -10.30
CA ASP A 81 8.92 -2.46 -10.81
C ASP A 81 10.30 -2.74 -11.43
N HIS A 82 10.99 -1.70 -11.88
CA HIS A 82 12.35 -1.78 -12.44
C HIS A 82 13.40 -1.04 -11.60
N ALA A 83 13.03 -0.61 -10.39
CA ALA A 83 13.88 0.21 -9.51
C ALA A 83 14.39 -0.57 -8.27
N GLY A 84 14.27 -1.90 -8.29
CA GLY A 84 14.67 -2.80 -7.21
C GLY A 84 13.51 -3.64 -6.67
N THR A 85 13.83 -4.74 -5.99
CA THR A 85 12.84 -5.69 -5.46
C THR A 85 12.45 -5.40 -4.01
N ASP A 86 13.14 -4.47 -3.35
CA ASP A 86 12.98 -4.14 -1.95
C ASP A 86 11.85 -3.12 -1.70
N TRP A 87 11.13 -2.67 -2.74
CA TRP A 87 9.98 -1.77 -2.61
C TRP A 87 8.81 -2.36 -1.84
N ALA A 88 8.72 -3.69 -1.72
CA ALA A 88 7.79 -4.34 -0.80
C ALA A 88 8.01 -3.92 0.66
N ASN A 89 9.23 -3.52 1.05
CA ASN A 89 9.48 -2.99 2.39
C ASN A 89 8.72 -1.69 2.66
N ALA A 90 8.38 -0.90 1.63
CA ALA A 90 7.65 0.36 1.75
C ALA A 90 6.20 0.19 2.27
N VAL A 91 5.67 -1.04 2.27
CA VAL A 91 4.35 -1.40 2.84
C VAL A 91 4.44 -2.40 3.99
N ALA A 92 5.64 -2.89 4.32
CA ALA A 92 5.84 -3.96 5.31
C ALA A 92 6.88 -3.57 6.37
N ARG A 93 8.16 -3.88 6.13
CA ARG A 93 9.25 -3.67 7.09
C ARG A 93 9.42 -2.21 7.51
N THR A 94 9.41 -1.27 6.56
CA THR A 94 9.66 0.15 6.83
C THR A 94 8.59 0.77 7.73
N PRO A 95 7.27 0.66 7.43
CA PRO A 95 6.25 1.18 8.32
C PRO A 95 6.25 0.49 9.69
N ALA A 96 6.44 -0.84 9.75
CA ALA A 96 6.51 -1.56 11.03
C ALA A 96 7.63 -1.02 11.94
N SER A 97 8.82 -0.82 11.39
CA SER A 97 9.96 -0.26 12.13
C SER A 97 9.69 1.16 12.62
N LEU A 98 9.07 2.02 11.79
CA LEU A 98 8.80 3.42 12.15
C LEU A 98 7.65 3.57 13.15
N MET A 99 6.72 2.61 13.16
CA MET A 99 5.63 2.54 14.15
C MET A 99 6.08 1.91 15.48
N GLY A 100 7.32 1.44 15.60
CA GLY A 100 7.81 0.73 16.79
C GLY A 100 7.18 -0.65 16.98
N LEU A 101 6.76 -1.29 15.88
CA LEU A 101 6.18 -2.64 15.90
C LEU A 101 7.31 -3.68 15.82
N ASP A 102 7.98 -3.89 16.94
CA ASP A 102 9.12 -4.79 17.04
C ASP A 102 8.80 -6.21 16.54
N GLY A 103 9.67 -6.74 15.68
CA GLY A 103 9.52 -8.06 15.08
C GLY A 103 8.39 -8.19 14.06
N LYS A 104 7.69 -7.10 13.68
CA LYS A 104 6.67 -7.10 12.63
C LYS A 104 7.25 -6.65 11.28
N GLY A 105 6.55 -7.03 10.20
CA GLY A 105 6.97 -6.72 8.83
C GLY A 105 8.25 -7.46 8.37
N VAL A 106 8.70 -8.45 9.14
CA VAL A 106 9.91 -9.24 8.88
C VAL A 106 9.63 -10.72 9.08
N LEU A 107 10.28 -11.56 8.28
CA LEU A 107 10.28 -13.02 8.46
C LEU A 107 11.65 -13.44 8.97
N SER A 108 11.68 -14.22 10.04
CA SER A 108 12.91 -14.75 10.63
C SER A 108 12.68 -16.12 11.27
N PRO A 109 13.65 -17.04 11.20
CA PRO A 109 13.60 -18.29 11.97
C PRO A 109 13.35 -18.02 13.46
N GLY A 110 12.47 -18.81 14.07
CA GLY A 110 12.04 -18.62 15.47
C GLY A 110 11.08 -17.46 15.71
N GLY A 111 10.78 -16.64 14.70
CA GLY A 111 9.77 -15.59 14.77
C GLY A 111 8.33 -16.11 14.57
N PRO A 112 7.32 -15.24 14.75
CA PRO A 112 5.94 -15.60 14.46
C PRO A 112 5.74 -15.91 12.97
N ALA A 113 4.92 -16.92 12.67
CA ALA A 113 4.51 -17.25 11.32
C ALA A 113 3.34 -16.36 10.85
N ASP A 114 3.60 -15.05 10.83
CA ASP A 114 2.68 -14.00 10.34
C ASP A 114 3.11 -13.64 8.91
N LEU A 115 2.38 -14.12 7.89
CA LEU A 115 2.74 -13.86 6.49
C LEU A 115 1.55 -13.91 5.54
N ILE A 116 1.74 -13.30 4.38
CA ILE A 116 0.82 -13.39 3.24
C ILE A 116 1.46 -14.26 2.18
N LEU A 117 0.76 -15.33 1.79
CA LEU A 117 1.15 -16.23 0.71
C LEU A 117 0.30 -15.92 -0.52
N THR A 118 0.97 -15.73 -1.66
CA THR A 118 0.32 -15.54 -2.96
C THR A 118 0.72 -16.67 -3.91
N ARG A 119 0.00 -16.82 -5.01
CA ARG A 119 0.36 -17.80 -6.05
C ARG A 119 1.47 -17.32 -6.99
N ALA A 120 1.85 -16.05 -6.89
CA ALA A 120 2.89 -15.46 -7.71
C ALA A 120 4.26 -16.05 -7.37
N ARG A 121 5.03 -16.38 -8.41
CA ARG A 121 6.39 -16.94 -8.29
C ARG A 121 7.47 -15.87 -8.41
N ASP A 122 7.13 -14.72 -8.96
CA ASP A 122 7.99 -13.56 -9.10
C ASP A 122 7.16 -12.26 -9.03
N TRP A 123 7.86 -11.12 -9.09
CA TRP A 123 7.24 -9.80 -9.02
C TRP A 123 6.37 -9.48 -10.23
N THR A 124 6.68 -10.00 -11.41
CA THR A 124 5.87 -9.80 -12.61
C THR A 124 4.51 -10.46 -12.43
N GLU A 125 4.48 -11.72 -11.97
CA GLU A 125 3.24 -12.43 -11.63
C GLU A 125 2.49 -11.77 -10.48
N PHE A 126 3.22 -11.29 -9.46
CA PHE A 126 2.64 -10.62 -8.31
C PHE A 126 1.89 -9.36 -8.74
N PHE A 127 2.53 -8.52 -9.56
CA PHE A 127 1.95 -7.27 -10.03
C PHE A 127 0.95 -7.44 -11.18
N ALA A 128 0.88 -8.60 -11.84
CA ALA A 128 -0.07 -8.87 -12.91
C ALA A 128 -1.50 -9.12 -12.42
N ARG A 129 -1.69 -9.54 -11.17
CA ARG A 129 -3.01 -9.90 -10.62
C ARG A 129 -3.29 -9.28 -9.26
N PRO A 130 -4.55 -9.23 -8.82
CA PRO A 130 -4.87 -8.67 -7.52
C PRO A 130 -4.40 -9.46 -6.31
N GLN A 131 -4.06 -10.75 -6.48
CA GLN A 131 -3.77 -11.67 -5.37
C GLN A 131 -4.91 -11.72 -4.34
N ALA A 132 -6.16 -11.63 -4.80
CA ALA A 132 -7.35 -11.80 -3.96
C ALA A 132 -7.50 -13.25 -3.45
N ASP A 133 -6.82 -14.20 -4.10
CA ASP A 133 -6.73 -15.62 -3.75
C ASP A 133 -5.62 -15.93 -2.74
N ARG A 134 -5.04 -14.91 -2.09
CA ARG A 134 -3.97 -15.03 -1.10
C ARG A 134 -4.42 -15.81 0.14
N THR A 135 -3.49 -16.53 0.75
CA THR A 135 -3.64 -17.04 2.12
C THR A 135 -2.98 -16.06 3.09
N VAL A 136 -3.70 -15.65 4.13
CA VAL A 136 -3.13 -14.87 5.23
C VAL A 136 -2.94 -15.79 6.43
N LEU A 137 -1.69 -15.89 6.90
CA LEU A 137 -1.32 -16.64 8.09
C LEU A 137 -1.10 -15.68 9.25
N VAL A 138 -1.70 -15.97 10.40
CA VAL A 138 -1.45 -15.30 11.68
C VAL A 138 -1.10 -16.38 12.70
N ALA A 139 0.07 -16.25 13.33
CA ALA A 139 0.64 -17.27 14.22
C ALA A 139 0.64 -18.69 13.61
N GLY A 140 0.90 -18.77 12.30
CA GLY A 140 0.97 -20.03 11.56
C GLY A 140 -0.37 -20.65 11.19
N ARG A 141 -1.50 -19.96 11.43
CA ARG A 141 -2.84 -20.43 11.08
C ARG A 141 -3.45 -19.55 10.00
N ALA A 142 -4.05 -20.18 8.99
CA ALA A 142 -4.83 -19.46 7.99
C ALA A 142 -6.06 -18.84 8.65
N ILE A 143 -6.27 -17.55 8.40
CA ILE A 143 -7.48 -16.84 8.80
C ILE A 143 -8.49 -16.86 7.65
N ASP A 144 -9.76 -16.66 7.99
CA ASP A 144 -10.79 -16.41 6.99
C ASP A 144 -10.57 -15.01 6.38
N THR A 145 -10.46 -14.97 5.06
CA THR A 145 -10.26 -13.74 4.28
C THR A 145 -11.49 -13.41 3.43
N THR A 146 -12.60 -14.11 3.63
CA THR A 146 -13.87 -13.83 2.96
C THR A 146 -14.34 -12.43 3.33
N LEU A 147 -14.48 -11.57 2.32
CA LEU A 147 -15.01 -10.24 2.52
C LEU A 147 -16.52 -10.29 2.79
N PRO A 148 -17.04 -9.47 3.73
CA PRO A 148 -18.47 -9.39 3.96
C PRO A 148 -19.19 -8.84 2.72
N ASP A 149 -20.45 -9.24 2.55
CA ASP A 149 -21.24 -8.74 1.43
C ASP A 149 -21.62 -7.27 1.68
N HIS A 150 -21.58 -6.42 0.65
CA HIS A 150 -21.98 -5.02 0.81
C HIS A 150 -23.42 -4.85 1.31
N ARG A 151 -24.31 -5.81 1.04
CA ARG A 151 -25.69 -5.82 1.54
C ARG A 151 -25.76 -5.85 3.06
N GLU A 152 -24.73 -6.33 3.75
CA GLU A 152 -24.66 -6.26 5.22
C GLU A 152 -24.68 -4.81 5.72
N LEU A 153 -24.28 -3.84 4.88
CA LEU A 153 -24.27 -2.41 5.21
C LEU A 153 -25.54 -1.66 4.79
N ASP A 154 -26.49 -2.30 4.10
CA ASP A 154 -27.68 -1.61 3.53
C ASP A 154 -28.50 -0.88 4.60
N HIS A 155 -28.56 -1.45 5.80
CA HIS A 155 -29.25 -0.86 6.95
C HIS A 155 -28.58 0.43 7.47
N LEU A 156 -27.29 0.63 7.19
CA LEU A 156 -26.53 1.85 7.54
C LEU A 156 -26.58 2.89 6.41
N MET A 157 -26.66 2.43 5.16
CA MET A 157 -26.56 3.30 3.98
C MET A 157 -27.90 3.93 3.56
N GLY A 158 -29.01 3.55 4.21
CA GLY A 158 -30.31 4.19 4.09
C GLY A 158 -30.80 4.31 2.65
N GLY A 159 -31.35 3.22 2.09
CA GLY A 159 -32.24 3.23 0.93
C GLY A 159 -31.82 4.15 -0.23
N ARG A 160 -30.58 4.04 -0.71
CA ARG A 160 -30.18 4.66 -1.97
C ARG A 160 -30.40 3.68 -3.11
N SER A 161 -31.65 3.64 -3.60
CA SER A 161 -31.97 3.22 -4.97
C SER A 161 -31.59 4.32 -5.95
#